data_AF-A0A969L8N9-F1
#
_entry.id   AF-A0A969L8N9-F1
#
_cell.length_a   1.000
_cell.length_b   1.000
_cell.length_c   1.000
_cell.angle_alpha   90.00
_cell.angle_beta   90.00
_cell.angle_gamma   90.00
#
_symmetry.space_group_name_H-M   'P 1'
#
loop_
_entity.id
_entity.type
_entity.pdbx_description
1 polymer ?
#
loop_
_entity_poly.entity_id
_entity_poly.type
_entity_poly.pdbx_seq_one_letter_code
_entity_poly.pdbx_strand_id
1 'polypeptide(L)'
;MNKTIITIVALLFLNSKCSFAQDPLSFSLQDAIATAMTNNKSIQNEALKRESIKYQKKEANSYLLPTVNASAGINHYFELPQSFLPANVLNPMAPAGEVVGLQLGLPNTSDVGINAEWMLYNQSLFTTKKVLNTQAEMTELQIIQKQEDVTYNVSLLYYAIVFSEMQMEVISNNIKSLEAVYKIVESNYRNGLVKKQI
;
A
#
# COMPACT_ATOMS: atom_id res chain seq x y z
N MET A 1 16.19 36.22 -35.02
CA MET A 1 15.54 34.99 -34.52
C MET A 1 16.43 33.75 -34.57
N ASN A 2 17.40 33.64 -35.49
CA ASN A 2 18.27 32.45 -35.58
C ASN A 2 19.38 32.39 -34.50
N LYS A 3 19.88 33.54 -34.01
CA LYS A 3 20.95 33.58 -33.01
C LYS A 3 20.51 33.08 -31.63
N THR A 4 19.27 33.37 -31.22
CA THR A 4 18.69 32.93 -29.94
C THR A 4 18.38 31.43 -29.93
N ILE A 5 17.98 30.85 -31.06
CA ILE A 5 17.79 29.41 -31.22
C ILE A 5 19.13 28.66 -31.06
N ILE A 6 20.21 29.19 -31.65
CA ILE A 6 21.55 28.61 -31.51
C ILE A 6 22.03 28.65 -30.05
N THR A 7 21.70 29.72 -29.31
CA THR A 7 22.08 29.83 -27.88
C THR A 7 21.30 28.85 -27.00
N ILE A 8 20.01 28.62 -27.28
CA ILE A 8 19.18 27.65 -26.54
C ILE A 8 19.63 26.21 -26.80
N VAL A 9 19.99 25.89 -28.05
CA VAL A 9 20.54 24.57 -28.41
C VAL A 9 21.90 24.35 -27.73
N ALA A 10 22.76 25.37 -27.68
CA ALA A 10 24.05 25.28 -26.97
C ALA A 10 23.89 25.11 -25.44
N LEU A 11 22.87 25.73 -24.84
CA LEU A 11 22.58 25.61 -23.40
C LEU A 11 22.01 24.22 -23.03
N LEU A 12 21.29 23.57 -23.96
CA LEU A 12 20.83 22.19 -23.82
C LEU A 12 21.97 21.17 -23.89
N PHE A 13 23.01 21.42 -24.71
CA PHE A 13 24.18 20.53 -24.80
C PHE A 13 25.13 20.61 -23.59
N LEU A 14 25.14 21.72 -22.83
CA LEU A 14 25.97 21.86 -21.62
C LEU A 14 25.43 21.11 -20.39
N ASN A 15 24.17 20.63 -20.42
CA ASN A 15 23.55 19.87 -19.32
C ASN A 15 23.61 18.35 -19.50
N SER A 16 24.31 17.86 -20.53
CA SER A 16 24.63 16.44 -20.66
C SER A 16 25.69 16.06 -19.63
N LYS A 17 25.25 15.83 -18.39
CA LYS A 17 26.00 15.06 -17.40
C LYS A 17 26.42 13.76 -18.09
N CYS A 18 27.73 13.52 -18.10
CA CYS A 18 28.32 12.26 -18.50
C CYS A 18 27.57 11.14 -17.79
N SER A 19 26.76 10.39 -18.53
CA SER A 19 26.18 9.15 -18.04
C SER A 19 27.37 8.23 -17.84
N PHE A 20 27.75 7.99 -16.59
CA PHE A 20 28.64 6.89 -16.27
C PHE A 20 27.94 5.64 -16.80
N ALA A 21 28.43 5.15 -17.92
CA ALA A 21 28.10 3.83 -18.44
C ALA A 21 28.35 2.87 -17.27
N GLN A 22 27.29 2.15 -16.92
CA GLN A 22 27.20 1.26 -15.77
C GLN A 22 28.52 0.53 -15.56
N ASP A 23 29.24 0.87 -14.48
CA ASP A 23 30.32 0.01 -14.00
C ASP A 23 29.77 -1.42 -13.96
N PRO A 24 30.48 -2.42 -14.49
CA PRO A 24 30.00 -3.79 -14.49
C PRO A 24 29.77 -4.18 -13.04
N LEU A 25 28.52 -4.15 -12.61
CA LEU A 25 28.15 -4.40 -11.23
C LEU A 25 28.42 -5.89 -11.00
N SER A 26 29.56 -6.20 -10.40
CA SER A 26 29.83 -7.54 -9.90
C SER A 26 28.86 -7.76 -8.74
N PHE A 27 27.67 -8.25 -9.06
CA PHE A 27 26.65 -8.54 -8.06
C PHE A 27 27.13 -9.72 -7.21
N SER A 28 27.58 -9.43 -5.99
CA SER A 28 27.76 -10.48 -5.00
C SER A 28 26.39 -10.98 -4.55
N LEU A 29 26.33 -12.21 -4.05
CA LEU A 29 25.11 -12.75 -3.44
C LEU A 29 24.58 -11.83 -2.32
N GLN A 30 25.49 -11.23 -1.55
CA GLN A 30 25.16 -10.32 -0.46
C GLN A 30 24.49 -9.04 -0.99
N ASP A 31 24.98 -8.48 -2.10
CA ASP A 31 24.42 -7.29 -2.74
C ASP A 31 23.05 -7.59 -3.36
N ALA A 32 22.87 -8.79 -3.92
CA ALA A 32 21.59 -9.25 -4.45
C ALA A 32 20.52 -9.32 -3.34
N ILE A 33 20.89 -9.88 -2.19
CA ILE A 33 20.00 -9.97 -1.02
C ILE A 33 19.69 -8.57 -0.46
N ALA A 34 20.69 -7.71 -0.30
CA ALA A 34 20.49 -6.35 0.22
C ALA A 34 19.57 -5.50 -0.69
N THR A 35 19.74 -5.62 -2.00
CA THR A 35 18.91 -4.95 -3.00
C THR A 35 17.48 -5.49 -2.99
N ALA A 36 17.32 -6.80 -2.83
CA ALA A 36 16.01 -7.42 -2.70
C ALA A 36 15.30 -7.00 -1.40
N MET A 37 15.99 -6.99 -0.27
CA MET A 37 15.41 -6.60 1.03
C MET A 37 14.84 -5.19 1.05
N THR A 38 15.52 -4.25 0.39
CA THR A 38 15.08 -2.84 0.34
C THR A 38 13.95 -2.60 -0.66
N ASN A 39 13.98 -3.28 -1.81
CA ASN A 39 13.04 -3.02 -2.90
C ASN A 39 11.85 -3.98 -2.98
N ASN A 40 11.85 -5.08 -2.22
CA ASN A 40 10.81 -6.08 -2.31
C ASN A 40 9.45 -5.56 -1.80
N LYS A 41 8.46 -5.55 -2.69
CA LYS A 41 7.10 -5.08 -2.41
C LYS A 41 6.35 -5.93 -1.40
N SER A 42 6.66 -7.22 -1.28
CA SER A 42 6.04 -8.09 -0.28
C SER A 42 6.46 -7.68 1.13
N ILE A 43 7.75 -7.38 1.34
CA ILE A 43 8.23 -6.91 2.66
C ILE A 43 7.64 -5.53 3.00
N GLN A 44 7.60 -4.62 2.01
CA GLN A 44 6.98 -3.30 2.19
C GLN A 44 5.49 -3.41 2.55
N ASN A 45 4.75 -4.35 1.93
CA ASN A 45 3.34 -4.57 2.23
C ASN A 45 3.13 -5.04 3.68
N GLU A 46 3.91 -6.00 4.15
CA GLU A 46 3.82 -6.44 5.55
C GLU A 46 4.20 -5.34 6.55
N ALA A 47 5.15 -4.47 6.20
CA ALA A 47 5.46 -3.28 7.00
C ALA A 47 4.27 -2.30 7.06
N LEU A 48 3.54 -2.09 5.96
CA LEU A 48 2.31 -1.29 5.94
C LEU A 48 1.19 -1.93 6.78
N LYS A 49 1.10 -3.26 6.78
CA LYS A 49 0.16 -4.00 7.63
C LYS A 49 0.47 -3.82 9.11
N ARG A 50 1.75 -3.81 9.50
CA ARG A 50 2.20 -3.47 10.87
C ARG A 50 1.76 -2.07 11.27
N GLU A 51 1.95 -1.08 10.40
CA GLU A 51 1.47 0.29 10.61
C GLU A 51 -0.06 0.32 10.78
N SER A 52 -0.81 -0.38 9.92
CA SER A 52 -2.27 -0.47 10.03
C SER A 52 -2.72 -1.01 11.40
N ILE A 53 -2.09 -2.09 11.89
CA ILE A 53 -2.41 -2.66 13.21
C ILE A 53 -2.10 -1.67 14.33
N LYS A 54 -1.02 -0.90 14.21
CA LYS A 54 -0.68 0.17 15.17
C LYS A 54 -1.78 1.24 15.21
N TYR A 55 -2.32 1.64 14.07
CA TYR A 55 -3.44 2.58 14.02
C TYR A 55 -4.73 1.98 14.59
N GLN A 56 -5.03 0.72 14.31
CA GLN A 56 -6.18 0.01 14.90
C GLN A 56 -6.07 -0.08 16.43
N LYS A 57 -4.86 -0.31 16.97
CA LYS A 57 -4.64 -0.24 18.43
C LYS A 57 -4.90 1.16 18.98
N LYS A 58 -4.51 2.21 18.25
CA LYS A 58 -4.76 3.60 18.64
C LYS A 58 -6.26 3.93 18.62
N GLU A 59 -6.97 3.47 17.59
CA GLU A 59 -8.43 3.56 17.49
C GLU A 59 -9.12 2.83 18.64
N ALA A 60 -8.71 1.59 18.93
CA ALA A 60 -9.21 0.82 20.07
C ALA A 60 -9.01 1.57 21.40
N ASN A 61 -7.86 2.20 21.60
CA ASN A 61 -7.61 3.01 22.80
C ASN A 61 -8.43 4.31 22.83
N SER A 62 -8.84 4.85 21.67
CA SER A 62 -9.68 6.05 21.61
C SER A 62 -11.08 5.82 22.19
N TYR A 63 -11.60 4.60 22.12
CA TYR A 63 -12.90 4.25 22.74
C TYR A 63 -12.87 4.28 24.27
N LEU A 64 -11.69 4.29 24.90
CA LEU A 64 -11.56 4.47 26.35
C LEU A 64 -11.66 5.94 26.77
N LEU A 65 -11.54 6.86 25.80
CA LEU A 65 -11.60 8.30 26.03
C LEU A 65 -13.05 8.79 25.85
N PRO A 66 -13.43 9.87 26.56
CA PRO A 66 -14.73 10.50 26.33
C PRO A 66 -14.80 11.06 24.91
N THR A 67 -15.91 10.82 24.23
CA THR A 67 -16.22 11.48 22.96
C THR A 67 -16.90 12.80 23.27
N VAL A 68 -16.45 13.88 22.62
CA VAL A 68 -17.02 15.22 22.80
C VAL A 68 -17.59 15.66 21.46
N ASN A 69 -18.89 15.93 21.44
CA ASN A 69 -19.62 16.34 20.26
C ASN A 69 -20.19 17.74 20.49
N ALA A 70 -19.98 18.64 19.54
CA ALA A 70 -20.59 19.95 19.52
C ALA A 70 -21.60 20.00 18.38
N SER A 71 -22.80 20.50 18.66
CA SER A 71 -23.89 20.61 17.70
C SER A 71 -24.47 22.01 17.72
N ALA A 72 -24.74 22.55 16.54
CA ALA A 72 -25.47 23.80 16.35
C ALA A 72 -26.51 23.57 15.26
N GLY A 73 -27.76 23.93 15.53
CA GLY A 73 -28.89 23.78 14.61
C GLY A 73 -29.74 25.04 14.63
N ILE A 74 -30.26 25.41 13.47
CA ILE A 74 -31.28 26.44 13.32
C ILE A 74 -32.43 25.78 12.57
N ASN A 75 -33.62 25.79 13.16
CA ASN A 75 -34.83 25.25 12.58
C ASN A 75 -35.81 26.40 12.30
N HIS A 76 -36.33 26.46 11.07
CA HIS A 76 -37.39 27.37 10.69
C HIS A 76 -38.67 26.59 10.38
N TYR A 77 -39.75 26.89 11.11
CA TYR A 77 -41.05 26.28 10.93
C TYR A 77 -41.90 27.18 10.00
N PHE A 78 -42.11 26.74 8.75
CA PHE A 78 -42.96 27.44 7.78
C PHE A 78 -44.44 27.45 8.21
N GLU A 79 -44.89 26.39 8.89
CA GLU A 79 -46.18 26.33 9.58
C GLU A 79 -45.92 25.83 11.00
N LEU A 80 -46.39 26.59 12.00
CA LEU A 80 -46.22 26.18 13.39
C LEU A 80 -47.16 25.01 13.71
N PRO A 81 -46.67 23.98 14.42
CA PRO A 81 -47.52 22.88 14.84
C PRO A 81 -48.68 23.40 15.70
N GLN A 82 -49.91 23.08 15.31
CA GLN A 82 -51.12 23.44 16.04
C GLN A 82 -51.40 22.38 17.12
N SER A 83 -51.52 22.83 18.36
CA SER A 83 -52.06 22.01 19.44
C SER A 83 -53.55 22.26 19.56
N PHE A 84 -54.35 21.19 19.47
CA PHE A 84 -55.80 21.29 19.61
C PHE A 84 -56.17 21.19 21.09
N LEU A 85 -56.78 22.25 21.63
CA LEU A 85 -57.26 22.30 23.00
C LEU A 85 -58.79 22.51 23.00
N PRO A 86 -59.52 21.94 23.99
CA PRO A 86 -60.93 22.25 24.16
C PRO A 86 -61.11 23.75 24.42
N ALA A 87 -62.02 24.40 23.68
CA ALA A 87 -62.28 25.85 23.76
C ALA A 87 -62.64 26.31 25.18
N ASN A 88 -63.27 25.43 25.97
CA ASN A 88 -63.64 25.63 27.37
C ASN A 88 -62.43 25.93 28.29
N VAL A 89 -61.21 25.58 27.88
CA VAL A 89 -59.97 25.88 28.65
C VAL A 89 -59.55 27.34 28.49
N LEU A 90 -59.84 27.96 27.35
CA LEU A 90 -59.44 29.34 27.02
C LEU A 90 -60.59 30.33 27.25
N ASN A 91 -61.85 29.90 27.09
CA ASN A 91 -63.04 30.69 27.38
C ASN A 91 -64.11 29.82 28.07
N PRO A 92 -64.42 30.06 29.36
CA PRO A 92 -65.42 29.30 30.11
C PRO A 92 -66.85 29.40 29.55
N MET A 93 -67.13 30.34 28.64
CA MET A 93 -68.44 30.53 28.00
C MET A 93 -68.56 29.88 26.61
N ALA A 94 -67.54 29.12 26.16
CA ALA A 94 -67.57 28.45 24.86
C ALA A 94 -68.50 27.21 24.84
N PRO A 95 -69.15 26.90 23.70
CA PRO A 95 -69.98 25.69 23.52
C PRO A 95 -69.19 24.41 23.83
N ALA A 96 -69.81 23.48 24.56
CA ALA A 96 -69.19 22.19 24.89
C ALA A 96 -68.89 21.39 23.60
N GLY A 97 -67.61 21.15 23.32
CA GLY A 97 -67.14 20.36 22.18
C GLY A 97 -66.43 21.15 21.07
N GLU A 98 -66.35 22.49 21.17
CA GLU A 98 -65.55 23.30 20.25
C GLU A 98 -64.05 23.11 20.56
N VAL A 99 -63.24 22.82 19.53
CA VAL A 99 -61.78 22.70 19.63
C VAL A 99 -61.14 23.92 18.96
N VAL A 100 -60.24 24.59 19.69
CA VAL A 100 -59.47 25.70 19.15
C VAL A 100 -58.04 25.22 18.90
N GLY A 101 -57.56 25.40 17.66
CA GLY A 101 -56.17 25.13 17.32
C GLY A 101 -55.28 26.29 17.74
N LEU A 102 -54.43 26.06 18.73
CA LEU A 102 -53.48 27.06 19.22
C LEU A 102 -52.08 26.76 18.68
N GLN A 103 -51.50 27.71 17.94
CA GLN A 103 -50.11 27.64 17.52
C GLN A 103 -49.23 28.10 18.68
N LEU A 104 -48.67 27.16 19.42
CA LEU A 104 -47.76 27.42 20.54
C LEU A 104 -46.33 27.13 20.07
N GLY A 105 -45.54 28.17 19.87
CA GLY A 105 -44.12 28.02 19.52
C GLY A 105 -43.53 29.27 18.89
N LEU A 106 -42.22 29.23 18.63
CA LEU A 106 -41.52 30.23 17.84
C LEU A 106 -41.23 29.67 16.44
N PRO A 107 -41.41 30.46 15.37
CA PRO A 107 -41.12 30.03 13.99
C PRO A 107 -39.63 29.77 13.74
N ASN A 108 -38.75 30.34 14.56
CA ASN A 108 -37.31 30.11 14.50
C ASN A 108 -36.86 29.55 15.84
N THR A 109 -36.23 28.39 15.83
CA THR A 109 -35.53 27.85 16.99
C THR A 109 -34.06 27.67 16.64
N SER A 110 -33.19 28.05 17.56
CA SER A 110 -31.74 27.92 17.42
C SER A 110 -31.24 27.18 18.65
N ASP A 111 -30.55 26.06 18.40
CA ASP A 111 -30.10 25.14 19.43
C ASP A 111 -28.59 24.98 19.30
N VAL A 112 -27.85 25.27 20.37
CA VAL A 112 -26.41 25.08 20.45
C VAL A 112 -26.11 24.29 21.72
N GLY A 113 -25.37 23.19 21.57
CA GLY A 113 -25.07 22.30 22.69
C GLY A 113 -23.75 21.57 22.50
N ILE A 114 -23.11 21.25 23.63
CA ILE A 114 -21.92 20.41 23.70
C ILE A 114 -22.28 19.21 24.56
N ASN A 115 -22.07 18.01 24.04
CA ASN A 115 -22.35 16.74 24.71
C ASN A 115 -21.06 15.93 24.83
N ALA A 116 -20.80 15.38 26.01
CA ALA A 116 -19.68 14.47 26.23
C ALA A 116 -20.21 13.11 26.68
N GLU A 117 -19.78 12.04 26.01
CA GLU A 117 -20.17 10.67 26.34
C GLU A 117 -18.93 9.84 26.67
N TRP A 118 -18.94 9.19 27.84
CA TRP A 118 -17.85 8.32 28.28
C TRP A 118 -18.35 6.91 28.59
N MET A 119 -17.87 5.94 27.81
CA MET A 119 -18.13 4.53 28.06
C MET A 119 -17.16 3.99 29.13
N LEU A 120 -17.68 3.74 30.33
CA LEU A 120 -16.86 3.28 31.47
C LEU A 120 -16.40 1.83 31.34
N TYR A 121 -17.17 0.96 30.68
CA TYR A 121 -16.82 -0.45 30.53
C TYR A 121 -17.41 -1.07 29.26
N ASN A 122 -16.57 -1.83 28.53
CA ASN A 122 -16.98 -2.62 27.38
C ASN A 122 -16.10 -3.88 27.26
N GLN A 123 -16.70 -5.05 27.47
CA GLN A 123 -16.00 -6.34 27.40
C GLN A 123 -15.46 -6.66 25.99
N SER A 124 -16.17 -6.24 24.94
CA SER A 124 -15.75 -6.44 23.55
C SER A 124 -14.42 -5.73 23.30
N LEU A 125 -14.24 -4.52 23.84
CA LEU A 125 -13.03 -3.73 23.65
C LEU A 125 -11.76 -4.40 24.20
N PHE A 126 -11.84 -5.02 25.38
CA PHE A 126 -10.73 -5.77 25.96
C PHE A 126 -10.36 -6.99 25.13
N THR A 127 -11.37 -7.68 24.60
CA THR A 127 -11.18 -8.83 23.71
C THR A 127 -10.53 -8.39 22.40
N THR A 128 -11.02 -7.32 21.78
CA THR A 128 -10.45 -6.71 20.57
C THR A 128 -9.01 -6.28 20.79
N LYS A 129 -8.68 -5.65 21.92
CA LYS A 129 -7.29 -5.28 22.24
C LYS A 129 -6.37 -6.49 22.31
N LYS A 130 -6.83 -7.61 22.88
CA LYS A 130 -6.06 -8.87 22.91
C LYS A 130 -5.84 -9.41 21.50
N VAL A 131 -6.88 -9.42 20.66
CA VAL A 131 -6.79 -9.84 19.26
C VAL A 131 -5.80 -8.96 18.48
N LEU A 132 -5.88 -7.65 18.62
CA LEU A 132 -4.94 -6.72 17.97
C LEU A 132 -3.48 -6.90 18.44
N ASN A 133 -3.27 -7.29 19.70
CA ASN A 133 -1.94 -7.62 20.20
C ASN A 133 -1.40 -8.90 19.56
N THR A 134 -2.17 -9.98 19.56
CA THR A 134 -1.80 -11.22 18.88
C THR A 134 -1.60 -11.01 17.38
N GLN A 135 -2.42 -10.17 16.75
CA GLN A 135 -2.30 -9.83 15.34
C GLN A 135 -1.01 -9.04 15.05
N ALA A 136 -0.59 -8.15 15.95
CA ALA A 136 0.69 -7.45 15.83
C ALA A 136 1.87 -8.43 15.90
N GLU A 137 1.89 -9.33 16.89
CA GLU A 137 2.92 -10.37 17.00
C GLU A 137 2.96 -11.27 15.76
N MET A 138 1.79 -11.69 15.27
CA MET A 138 1.68 -12.46 14.04
C MET A 138 2.26 -11.72 12.83
N THR A 139 2.00 -10.42 12.70
CA THR A 139 2.55 -9.62 11.61
C THR A 139 4.06 -9.43 11.73
N GLU A 140 4.62 -9.33 12.93
CA GLU A 140 6.08 -9.36 13.12
C GLU A 140 6.70 -10.66 12.61
N LEU A 141 6.10 -11.80 12.97
CA LEU A 141 6.54 -13.11 12.48
C LEU A 141 6.40 -13.25 10.96
N GLN A 142 5.33 -12.72 10.37
CA GLN A 142 5.12 -12.71 8.92
C GLN A 142 6.19 -11.89 8.18
N ILE A 143 6.64 -10.77 8.77
CA ILE A 143 7.72 -9.96 8.18
C ILE A 143 9.03 -10.75 8.17
N ILE A 144 9.37 -11.41 9.28
CA ILE A 144 10.57 -12.26 9.38
C ILE A 144 10.48 -13.39 8.35
N GLN A 145 9.36 -14.10 8.30
CA GLN A 145 9.13 -15.15 7.32
C GLN A 145 9.30 -14.64 5.87
N LYS A 146 8.78 -13.45 5.55
CA LYS A 146 8.96 -12.87 4.21
C LYS A 146 10.38 -12.46 3.91
N GLN A 147 11.13 -11.99 4.89
CA GLN A 147 12.57 -11.72 4.72
C GLN A 147 13.34 -13.01 4.45
N GLU A 148 13.03 -14.09 5.16
CA GLU A 148 13.63 -15.41 4.94
C GLU A 148 13.27 -15.97 3.56
N ASP A 149 11.98 -15.94 3.17
CA ASP A 149 11.49 -16.36 1.85
C ASP A 149 12.22 -15.61 0.73
N VAL A 150 12.35 -14.28 0.86
CA VAL A 150 13.02 -13.45 -0.15
C VAL A 150 14.51 -13.77 -0.22
N THR A 151 15.17 -13.92 0.92
CA THR A 151 16.59 -14.31 0.97
C THR A 151 16.79 -15.65 0.26
N TYR A 152 15.99 -16.65 0.62
CA TYR A 152 16.06 -17.99 0.05
C TYR A 152 15.86 -17.97 -1.47
N ASN A 153 14.81 -17.31 -1.95
CA ASN A 153 14.50 -17.24 -3.39
C ASN A 153 15.59 -16.51 -4.17
N VAL A 154 16.14 -15.42 -3.63
CA VAL A 154 17.24 -14.67 -4.27
C VAL A 154 18.50 -15.52 -4.31
N SER A 155 18.84 -16.22 -3.23
CA SER A 155 19.99 -17.14 -3.21
C SER A 155 19.84 -18.28 -4.22
N LEU A 156 18.66 -18.89 -4.27
CA LEU A 156 18.37 -19.96 -5.23
C LEU A 156 18.52 -19.48 -6.68
N LEU A 157 17.95 -18.32 -7.00
CA LEU A 157 18.04 -17.72 -8.33
C LEU A 157 19.49 -17.36 -8.69
N TYR A 158 20.25 -16.80 -7.74
CA TYR A 158 21.66 -16.47 -7.93
C TYR A 158 22.47 -17.72 -8.31
N TYR A 159 22.33 -18.81 -7.54
CA TYR A 159 23.03 -20.05 -7.84
C TYR A 159 22.56 -20.69 -9.15
N ALA A 160 21.28 -20.57 -9.51
CA ALA A 160 20.78 -21.04 -10.79
C ALA A 160 21.44 -20.30 -11.97
N ILE A 161 21.65 -18.98 -11.84
CA ILE A 161 22.35 -18.17 -12.85
C ILE A 161 23.81 -18.62 -12.97
N VAL A 162 24.55 -18.70 -11.85
CA VAL A 162 25.95 -19.14 -11.85
C VAL A 162 26.09 -20.55 -12.44
N PHE A 163 25.17 -21.47 -12.10
CA PHE A 163 25.14 -22.80 -12.68
C PHE A 163 24.90 -22.78 -14.19
N SER A 164 23.97 -21.96 -14.67
CA SER A 164 23.70 -21.79 -16.10
C SER A 164 24.90 -21.21 -16.84
N GLU A 165 25.63 -20.26 -16.25
CA GLU A 165 26.85 -19.70 -16.83
C GLU A 165 27.95 -20.75 -16.99
N MET A 166 28.20 -21.56 -15.95
CA MET A 166 29.13 -22.68 -16.03
C MET A 166 28.72 -23.69 -17.10
N GLN A 167 27.42 -23.97 -17.23
CA GLN A 167 26.93 -24.88 -18.26
C GLN A 167 27.16 -24.32 -19.68
N MET A 168 26.94 -23.02 -19.90
CA MET A 168 27.26 -22.37 -21.18
C MET A 168 28.76 -22.43 -21.49
N GLU A 169 29.62 -22.25 -20.49
CA GLU A 169 31.07 -22.34 -20.67
C GLU A 169 31.49 -23.75 -21.10
N VAL A 170 30.97 -24.79 -20.43
CA VAL A 170 31.22 -26.19 -20.80
C VAL A 170 30.76 -26.49 -22.22
N ILE A 171 29.56 -26.04 -22.61
CA ILE A 171 29.04 -26.22 -23.97
C ILE A 171 29.94 -25.51 -24.99
N SER A 172 30.37 -24.28 -24.70
CA SER A 172 31.28 -23.52 -25.58
C SER A 172 32.63 -24.23 -25.77
N ASN A 173 33.20 -24.78 -24.70
CA ASN A 173 34.44 -25.54 -24.76
C ASN A 173 34.29 -26.86 -25.53
N ASN A 174 33.13 -27.53 -25.41
CA ASN A 174 32.82 -28.70 -26.22
C ASN A 174 32.70 -28.35 -27.71
N ILE A 175 32.04 -27.25 -28.07
CA ILE A 175 31.95 -26.78 -29.46
C ILE A 175 33.34 -26.53 -30.04
N LYS A 176 34.22 -25.79 -29.31
CA LYS A 176 35.60 -25.54 -29.75
C LYS A 176 36.40 -26.83 -29.95
N SER A 177 36.20 -27.81 -29.06
CA SER A 177 36.86 -29.12 -29.17
C SER A 177 36.37 -29.90 -30.39
N LEU A 178 35.05 -29.89 -30.65
CA LEU A 178 34.46 -30.52 -31.84
C LEU A 178 34.91 -29.83 -33.13
N GLU A 179 35.02 -28.50 -33.15
CA GLU A 179 35.57 -27.75 -34.29
C GLU A 179 37.02 -28.12 -34.58
N ALA A 180 37.85 -28.27 -33.53
CA ALA A 180 39.24 -28.70 -33.67
C ALA A 180 39.33 -30.13 -34.25
N VAL A 181 38.51 -31.06 -33.74
CA VAL A 181 38.43 -32.43 -34.27
C VAL A 181 37.96 -32.41 -35.73
N TYR A 182 36.92 -31.65 -36.05
CA TYR A 182 36.40 -31.50 -37.40
C TYR A 182 37.49 -31.01 -38.36
N LYS A 183 38.25 -29.98 -37.97
CA LYS A 183 39.35 -29.43 -38.78
C LYS A 183 40.47 -30.46 -39.02
N ILE A 184 40.79 -31.30 -38.04
CA ILE A 184 41.76 -32.38 -38.18
C ILE A 184 41.26 -33.43 -39.16
N VAL A 185 40.00 -33.86 -39.03
CA VAL A 185 39.38 -34.85 -39.92
C VAL A 185 39.29 -34.31 -41.35
N GLU A 186 38.91 -33.05 -41.53
CA GLU A 186 38.87 -32.39 -42.84
C GLU A 186 40.26 -32.33 -43.49
N SER A 187 41.30 -31.97 -42.72
CA SER A 187 42.69 -31.98 -43.21
C SER A 187 43.14 -33.38 -43.63
N ASN A 188 42.88 -34.40 -42.81
CA ASN A 188 43.23 -35.77 -43.12
C ASN A 188 42.45 -36.32 -44.33
N TYR A 189 41.20 -35.91 -44.52
CA TYR A 189 40.41 -36.19 -45.72
C TYR A 189 41.05 -35.57 -46.98
N ARG A 190 41.45 -34.29 -46.92
CA ARG A 190 42.14 -33.60 -48.03
C ARG A 190 43.48 -34.25 -48.38
N ASN A 191 44.18 -34.79 -47.40
CA ASN A 191 45.43 -35.53 -47.59
C ASN A 191 45.22 -36.99 -48.04
N GLY A 192 43.97 -37.43 -48.27
CA GLY A 192 43.64 -38.76 -48.76
C GLY A 192 43.79 -39.89 -47.72
N LEU A 193 44.03 -39.54 -46.45
CA LEU A 193 44.23 -40.50 -45.34
C LEU A 193 42.91 -41.02 -44.77
N VAL A 194 41.77 -40.40 -45.12
CA VAL A 194 40.43 -40.75 -44.64
C VAL A 194 39.44 -40.64 -45.80
N LYS A 195 38.47 -41.55 -45.92
CA LYS A 195 37.37 -41.46 -46.91
C LYS A 195 36.22 -40.65 -46.33
N LYS A 196 35.54 -39.85 -47.18
CA LYS A 196 34.32 -39.11 -46.80
C LYS A 196 33.28 -40.14 -46.38
N GLN A 197 33.00 -40.21 -45.09
CA GLN A 197 31.86 -40.98 -44.60
C GLN A 197 30.66 -40.03 -44.63
N ILE A 198 29.68 -40.45 -45.43
CA ILE A 198 28.34 -39.87 -45.52
C ILE A 198 27.66 -40.07 -44.18
#